data_AF-A0A133YIP4-F1
#
_entry.id   AF-A0A133YIP4-F1
#
_cell.length_a   1.000
_cell.length_b   1.000
_cell.length_c   1.000
_cell.angle_alpha   90.00
_cell.angle_beta   90.00
_cell.angle_gamma   90.00
#
_symmetry.space_group_name_H-M   'P 1'
#
loop_
_entity.id
_entity.type
_entity.pdbx_description
1 polymer ?
#
loop_
_entity_poly.entity_id
_entity_poly.type
_entity_poly.pdbx_seq_one_letter_code
_entity_poly.pdbx_strand_id
1 'polypeptide(L)'
;MKSTFSILFYIDRSKTSERNECIIRCRITCNGASASFSTGLHTSPVDWQAKKGRIKVVANRANAVNLQLNSIEDRLHALYELTLREENYITAEYLKEQYQHQNKPPRHS
;
A
#
# COMPACT_ATOMS: atom_id res chain seq x y z
N MET A 1 -12.34 -21.71 2.91
CA MET A 1 -12.70 -20.36 3.37
C MET A 1 -12.17 -19.36 2.35
N LYS A 2 -13.01 -18.46 1.81
CA LYS A 2 -12.51 -17.28 1.08
C LYS A 2 -12.08 -16.26 2.13
N SER A 3 -10.79 -16.12 2.41
CA SER A 3 -10.32 -14.99 3.22
C SER A 3 -10.70 -13.70 2.51
N THR A 4 -11.18 -12.71 3.26
CA THR A 4 -11.63 -11.41 2.73
C THR A 4 -10.47 -10.45 2.44
N PHE A 5 -9.36 -10.98 1.92
CA PHE A 5 -8.16 -10.21 1.64
C PHE A 5 -8.44 -9.11 0.61
N SER A 6 -8.08 -7.88 0.92
CA SER A 6 -8.14 -6.77 -0.02
C SER A 6 -7.08 -5.72 0.29
N ILE A 7 -6.65 -5.03 -0.77
CA ILE A 7 -5.70 -3.92 -0.72
C ILE A 7 -6.42 -2.68 -1.24
N LEU A 8 -6.30 -1.57 -0.52
CA LEU A 8 -6.82 -0.28 -0.93
C LEU A 8 -5.76 0.79 -0.81
N PHE A 9 -5.48 1.47 -1.92
CA PHE A 9 -4.68 2.69 -1.92
C PHE A 9 -5.56 3.92 -1.80
N TYR A 10 -5.14 4.88 -0.98
CA TYR A 10 -5.83 6.15 -0.79
C TYR A 10 -4.84 7.25 -0.42
N ILE A 11 -5.20 8.51 -0.63
CA ILE A 11 -4.38 9.64 -0.18
C ILE A 11 -4.83 10.13 1.19
N ASP A 12 -3.87 10.48 2.05
CA ASP A 12 -4.14 11.15 3.31
C ASP A 12 -4.17 12.66 3.10
N ARG A 13 -5.37 13.22 3.01
CA ARG A 13 -5.58 14.66 2.79
C ARG A 13 -5.35 15.52 4.02
N SER A 14 -5.23 14.91 5.21
CA SER A 14 -4.89 15.64 6.43
C SER A 14 -3.40 16.00 6.50
N LYS A 15 -2.57 15.33 5.69
CA LYS A 15 -1.11 15.50 5.64
C LYS A 15 -0.70 15.95 4.24
N THR A 16 -0.64 17.26 4.06
CA THR A 16 -0.08 17.90 2.86
C THR A 16 1.37 18.30 3.09
N SER A 17 2.26 17.97 2.16
CA SER A 17 3.63 18.51 2.16
C SER A 17 3.64 19.99 1.81
N GLU A 18 4.79 20.65 1.96
CA GLU A 18 5.02 22.05 1.52
C GLU A 18 4.67 22.27 0.03
N ARG A 19 4.62 21.19 -0.78
CA ARG A 19 4.29 21.21 -2.21
C ARG A 19 2.81 20.91 -2.50
N ASN A 20 1.94 20.93 -1.48
CA ASN A 20 0.52 20.55 -1.57
C ASN A 20 0.29 19.11 -2.08
N GLU A 21 1.26 18.22 -1.87
CA GLU A 21 1.12 16.80 -2.19
C GLU A 21 0.63 16.03 -0.96
N CYS A 22 -0.23 15.04 -1.19
CA CYS A 22 -0.69 14.12 -0.16
C CYS A 22 0.10 12.81 -0.23
N ILE A 23 0.37 12.24 0.94
CA ILE A 23 0.98 10.91 1.03
C ILE A 23 -0.03 9.82 0.67
N ILE A 24 0.41 8.87 -0.15
CA ILE A 24 -0.38 7.69 -0.52
C ILE A 24 -0.22 6.64 0.59
N ARG A 25 -1.34 6.21 1.15
CA ARG A 25 -1.44 5.15 2.14
C ARG A 25 -1.93 3.86 1.49
N CYS A 26 -1.49 2.75 2.05
CA CYS A 26 -1.96 1.41 1.72
C CYS A 26 -2.72 0.86 2.92
N ARG A 27 -3.95 0.39 2.70
CA ARG A 27 -4.75 -0.37 3.67
C ARG A 27 -4.83 -1.82 3.23
N ILE A 28 -4.50 -2.72 4.14
CA ILE A 28 -4.73 -4.16 4.00
C ILE A 28 -5.94 -4.50 4.85
N THR A 29 -6.90 -5.24 4.30
CA THR A 29 -8.00 -5.83 5.07
C THR A 29 -7.90 -7.35 4.96
N CYS A 30 -7.98 -8.06 6.09
CA CYS A 30 -8.00 -9.51 6.14
C CYS A 30 -8.91 -9.94 7.29
N ASN A 31 -9.85 -10.85 7.01
CA ASN A 31 -10.77 -11.42 8.00
C ASN A 31 -11.56 -10.35 8.79
N GLY A 32 -11.98 -9.28 8.11
CA GLY A 32 -12.75 -8.18 8.70
C GLY A 32 -11.94 -7.16 9.51
N ALA A 33 -10.67 -7.43 9.79
CA ALA A 33 -9.75 -6.47 10.39
C ALA A 33 -8.89 -5.78 9.33
N SER A 34 -8.45 -4.55 9.60
CA SER A 34 -7.60 -3.80 8.68
C SER A 34 -6.41 -3.14 9.35
N ALA A 35 -5.31 -3.05 8.62
CA ALA A 35 -4.09 -2.36 9.01
C ALA A 35 -3.68 -1.40 7.89
N SER A 36 -3.09 -0.26 8.22
CA SER A 36 -2.70 0.73 7.21
C SER A 36 -1.31 1.28 7.45
N PHE A 37 -0.56 1.50 6.38
CA PHE A 37 0.79 2.06 6.42
C PHE A 37 0.99 3.12 5.33
N SER A 38 2.02 3.94 5.50
CA SER A 38 2.45 4.89 4.47
C SER A 38 3.29 4.18 3.41
N THR A 39 3.02 4.45 2.14
CA THR A 39 3.86 3.95 1.03
C THR A 39 5.14 4.78 0.84
N GLY A 40 5.21 5.98 1.44
CA GLY A 40 6.25 6.98 1.18
C GLY A 40 6.09 7.73 -0.15
N LEU A 41 5.15 7.31 -1.01
CA LEU A 41 4.83 7.96 -2.27
C LEU A 41 3.87 9.12 -2.05
N HIS A 42 4.00 10.16 -2.87
CA HIS A 42 3.21 11.38 -2.78
C HIS A 42 2.57 11.71 -4.13
N THR A 43 1.42 12.35 -4.08
CA THR A 43 0.72 12.84 -5.28
C THR A 43 -0.12 14.07 -4.95
N SER A 44 -0.31 14.91 -5.96
CA SER A 44 -1.32 15.97 -5.87
C SER A 44 -2.73 15.36 -5.73
N PRO A 45 -3.60 15.93 -4.87
CA PRO A 45 -5.00 15.52 -4.76
C PRO A 45 -5.78 15.57 -6.08
N VAL A 46 -5.43 16.51 -6.98
CA VAL A 46 -6.15 16.70 -8.26
C VAL A 46 -5.84 15.62 -9.29
N ASP A 47 -4.67 14.99 -9.17
CA ASP A 47 -4.22 13.92 -10.05
C ASP A 47 -4.68 12.53 -9.55
N TRP A 48 -5.13 12.44 -8.31
CA TRP A 48 -5.57 11.19 -7.71
C TRP A 48 -6.95 10.74 -8.22
N GLN A 49 -7.04 9.52 -8.74
CA GLN A 49 -8.29 8.87 -9.12
C GLN A 49 -8.75 7.96 -7.97
N ALA A 50 -9.53 8.51 -7.03
CA ALA A 50 -9.95 7.80 -5.80
C ALA A 50 -10.61 6.44 -6.07
N LYS A 51 -11.48 6.34 -7.08
CA LYS A 51 -12.14 5.07 -7.46
C LYS A 51 -11.17 4.00 -7.96
N LYS A 52 -10.05 4.40 -8.54
CA LYS A 52 -9.03 3.48 -9.09
C LYS A 52 -7.88 3.23 -8.11
N GLY A 53 -7.74 4.06 -7.07
CA GLY A 53 -6.56 4.03 -6.20
C GLY A 53 -5.25 4.29 -6.97
N ARG A 54 -5.28 5.17 -7.98
CA ARG A 54 -4.15 5.44 -8.91
C ARG A 54 -4.09 6.91 -9.33
N ILE A 55 -2.94 7.36 -9.83
CA ILE A 55 -2.75 8.69 -10.40
C ILE A 55 -3.22 8.71 -11.87
N LYS A 56 -3.81 9.82 -12.33
CA LYS A 56 -4.14 10.07 -13.75
C LYS A 56 -2.88 9.96 -14.62
N VAL A 57 -2.92 9.12 -15.66
CA VAL A 57 -1.78 8.81 -16.54
C VAL A 57 -1.18 10.05 -17.22
N VAL A 58 -1.98 11.09 -17.44
CA VAL A 58 -1.53 12.35 -18.05
C VAL A 58 -0.62 13.21 -17.15
N ALA A 59 -0.45 12.85 -15.86
CA ALA A 59 0.48 13.56 -14.99
C ALA A 59 1.92 13.07 -15.23
N ASN A 60 2.88 13.99 -15.32
CA ASN A 60 4.29 13.72 -15.69
C ASN A 60 4.97 12.60 -14.88
N ARG A 61 4.53 12.32 -13.64
CA ARG A 61 5.09 11.28 -12.76
C ARG A 61 4.16 10.07 -12.55
N ALA A 62 3.00 10.03 -13.19
CA ALA A 62 1.97 9.02 -12.94
C ALA A 62 2.47 7.59 -13.18
N ASN A 63 3.26 7.39 -14.24
CA ASN A 63 3.77 6.06 -14.60
C ASN A 63 4.67 5.50 -13.50
N ALA A 64 5.67 6.26 -13.02
CA ALA A 64 6.58 5.78 -12.01
C ALA A 64 5.87 5.44 -10.68
N VAL A 65 4.98 6.32 -10.22
CA VAL A 65 4.24 6.09 -8.97
C VAL A 65 3.26 4.93 -9.11
N ASN A 66 2.49 4.86 -10.20
CA ASN A 66 1.54 3.75 -10.41
C ASN A 66 2.27 2.40 -10.53
N LEU A 67 3.45 2.35 -11.16
CA LEU A 67 4.28 1.15 -11.20
C LEU A 67 4.75 0.72 -9.81
N GLN A 68 5.15 1.68 -8.96
CA GLN A 68 5.50 1.37 -7.58
C GLN A 68 4.29 0.87 -6.79
N LEU A 69 3.10 1.46 -6.96
CA LEU A 69 1.87 0.97 -6.33
C LEU A 69 1.53 -0.46 -6.75
N ASN A 70 1.67 -0.78 -8.05
CA ASN A 70 1.49 -2.15 -8.54
C ASN A 70 2.50 -3.11 -7.89
N SER A 71 3.77 -2.72 -7.79
CA SER A 71 4.80 -3.54 -7.11
C SER A 71 4.51 -3.75 -5.62
N ILE A 72 3.90 -2.78 -4.93
CA ILE A 72 3.45 -2.96 -3.54
C ILE A 72 2.31 -3.99 -3.50
N GLU A 73 1.33 -3.86 -4.38
CA GLU A 73 0.18 -4.75 -4.49
C GLU A 73 0.60 -6.20 -4.76
N ASP A 74 1.46 -6.42 -5.77
CA ASP A 74 1.97 -7.74 -6.14
C ASP A 74 2.72 -8.41 -4.98
N ARG A 75 3.56 -7.65 -4.26
CA ARG A 75 4.30 -8.17 -3.10
C ARG A 75 3.40 -8.52 -1.93
N LEU A 76 2.36 -7.73 -1.68
CA LEU A 76 1.38 -8.03 -0.64
C LEU A 76 0.54 -9.26 -0.98
N HIS A 77 0.15 -9.43 -2.25
CA HIS A 77 -0.51 -10.65 -2.72
C HIS A 77 0.39 -11.88 -2.57
N ALA A 78 1.65 -11.79 -2.99
CA ALA A 78 2.61 -12.89 -2.84
C ALA A 78 2.84 -13.26 -1.37
N LEU A 79 3.00 -12.26 -0.49
CA LEU A 79 3.12 -12.47 0.95
C LEU A 79 1.88 -13.13 1.53
N TYR A 80 0.68 -12.64 1.18
CA TYR A 80 -0.58 -13.23 1.62
C TYR A 80 -0.71 -14.70 1.21
N GLU A 81 -0.40 -15.03 -0.05
CA GLU A 81 -0.44 -16.41 -0.56
C GLU A 81 0.59 -17.32 0.12
N LEU A 82 1.78 -16.81 0.44
CA LEU A 82 2.80 -17.55 1.19
C LEU A 82 2.30 -17.84 2.62
N THR A 83 1.87 -16.81 3.33
CA THR A 83 1.37 -16.93 4.71
C THR A 83 0.15 -17.85 4.77
N LEU A 84 -0.73 -17.85 3.76
CA LEU A 84 -1.89 -18.74 3.70
C LEU A 84 -1.52 -20.23 3.59
N ARG A 85 -0.35 -20.54 3.02
CA ARG A 85 0.13 -21.94 2.93
C ARG A 85 0.83 -22.39 4.21
N GLU A 86 1.52 -21.48 4.88
CA GLU A 86 2.42 -21.80 5.99
C GLU A 86 1.76 -21.62 7.36
N GLU A 87 0.83 -20.67 7.50
CA GLU A 87 0.26 -20.26 8.78
C GLU A 87 -1.21 -20.64 8.93
N ASN A 88 -1.60 -21.02 10.14
CA ASN A 88 -3.00 -21.33 10.46
C ASN A 88 -3.88 -20.08 10.64
N TYR A 89 -3.28 -18.89 10.80
CA TYR A 89 -4.02 -17.65 11.05
C TYR A 89 -3.33 -16.42 10.46
N ILE A 90 -4.07 -15.64 9.67
CA ILE A 90 -3.57 -14.45 8.99
C ILE A 90 -4.32 -13.22 9.47
N THR A 91 -3.58 -12.17 9.83
CA THR A 91 -4.13 -10.86 10.15
C THR A 91 -3.56 -9.79 9.22
N ALA A 92 -4.31 -8.69 9.04
CA ALA A 92 -3.82 -7.54 8.30
C ALA A 92 -2.56 -6.91 8.94
N GLU A 93 -2.46 -6.95 10.28
CA GLU A 93 -1.32 -6.41 11.02
C GLU A 93 -0.05 -7.22 10.76
N TYR A 94 -0.14 -8.55 10.79
CA TYR A 94 0.98 -9.44 10.46
C TYR A 94 1.50 -9.18 9.05
N LEU A 95 0.61 -9.11 8.05
CA LEU A 95 1.01 -8.85 6.65
C LEU A 95 1.70 -7.48 6.51
N LYS A 96 1.20 -6.45 7.21
CA LYS A 96 1.84 -5.13 7.26
C LYS A 96 3.26 -5.22 7.84
N GLU A 97 3.42 -5.85 9.00
CA GLU A 97 4.71 -5.95 9.68
C GLU A 97 5.73 -6.70 8.85
N GLN A 98 5.36 -7.85 8.27
CA GLN A 98 6.24 -8.62 7.40
C GLN A 98 6.65 -7.83 6.16
N TYR A 99 5.69 -7.17 5.50
CA TYR A 99 5.99 -6.30 4.37
C TYR A 99 6.95 -5.17 4.76
N GLN A 100 6.73 -4.50 5.89
CA GLN A 100 7.60 -3.41 6.35
C GLN A 100 8.99 -3.90 6.76
N HIS A 101 9.13 -5.11 7.32
CA HIS A 101 10.43 -5.69 7.67
C HIS A 101 11.29 -5.98 6.43
N GLN A 102 10.69 -6.51 5.37
CA GLN A 102 11.40 -6.76 4.11
C GLN A 102 11.83 -5.47 3.39
N ASN A 103 11.20 -4.34 3.71
CA ASN A 103 11.46 -3.04 3.08
C ASN A 103 12.27 -2.05 3.94
N LYS A 104 12.72 -2.44 5.14
CA LYS A 104 13.60 -1.57 5.95
C LYS A 104 14.99 -1.53 5.28
N PRO A 105 15.59 -0.34 5.08
CA PRO A 105 17.00 -0.28 4.69
C PRO A 105 17.83 -1.00 5.77
N PRO A 106 18.90 -1.72 5.38
CA PRO A 106 19.78 -2.35 6.35
C PRO A 106 20.27 -1.27 7.32
N ARG A 107 20.10 -1.52 8.62
CA ARG A 107 20.67 -0.65 9.66
C ARG A 107 22.18 -0.70 9.49
N HIS A 108 22.75 0.34 8.89
CA HIS A 108 24.18 0.61 9.03
C HIS A 108 24.43 0.82 10.53
N SER A 109 25.16 -0.11 11.13
CA SER A 109 25.71 0.01 12.48
C SER A 109 27.06 0.70 12.40
#